data_AF-A0A183NK69-F1
#
_entry.id   AF-A0A183NK69-F1
#
_cell.length_a   1.000
_cell.length_b   1.000
_cell.length_c   1.000
_cell.angle_alpha   90.00
_cell.angle_beta   90.00
_cell.angle_gamma   90.00
#
_symmetry.space_group_name_H-M   'P 1'
#
loop_
_entity.id
_entity.type
_entity.pdbx_description
1 polymer ?
#
loop_
_entity_poly.entity_id
_entity_poly.type
_entity_poly.pdbx_seq_one_letter_code
_entity_poly.pdbx_strand_id
1 'polypeptide(L)'
;MEYDNVFLSVAQSCDNGVQGLLDAFFGFLSRRTDFYYGATEKDAKRLVLENFAKHRDAALARREEEKKELHERDERERKRREEKKKEAIKANLAPPKELSKS
;
A
#
# COMPACT_ATOMS: atom_id res chain seq x y z
N MET A 1 6.96 -10.26 6.28
CA MET A 1 7.83 -11.22 5.57
C MET A 1 9.00 -11.57 6.46
N GLU A 2 9.58 -12.76 6.29
CA GLU A 2 10.56 -13.38 7.22
C GLU A 2 11.80 -12.50 7.53
N TYR A 3 12.19 -11.60 6.62
CA TYR A 3 13.40 -10.78 6.73
C TYR A 3 13.16 -9.29 6.92
N ASP A 4 11.90 -8.83 7.02
CA ASP A 4 11.58 -7.39 7.08
C ASP A 4 12.25 -6.69 8.27
N ASN A 5 12.25 -7.34 9.44
CA ASN A 5 12.89 -6.80 10.65
C ASN A 5 14.41 -6.71 10.51
N VAL A 6 15.03 -7.65 9.78
CA VAL A 6 16.47 -7.64 9.52
C VAL A 6 16.81 -6.47 8.59
N PHE A 7 16.08 -6.30 7.49
CA PHE A 7 16.31 -5.19 6.57
C PHE A 7 16.03 -3.83 7.19
N LEU A 8 15.01 -3.73 8.04
CA LEU A 8 14.73 -2.51 8.80
C LEU A 8 15.90 -2.17 9.73
N SER A 9 16.41 -3.16 10.48
CA SER A 9 17.54 -2.97 11.39
C SER A 9 18.81 -2.51 10.65
N VAL A 10 19.09 -3.11 9.49
CA VAL A 10 20.22 -2.71 8.65
C VAL A 10 20.02 -1.28 8.12
N ALA A 11 18.84 -0.94 7.59
CA ALA A 11 18.55 0.40 7.09
C ALA A 11 18.68 1.48 8.18
N GLN A 12 18.24 1.18 9.41
CA GLN A 12 18.39 2.07 10.56
C GLN A 12 19.85 2.22 11.01
N SER A 13 20.67 1.19 10.81
CA SER A 13 22.09 1.20 11.19
C SER A 13 22.98 1.87 10.14
N CYS A 14 22.49 2.10 8.92
CA CYS A 14 23.21 2.79 7.87
C CYS A 14 22.96 4.31 7.93
N ASP A 15 24.03 5.11 7.87
CA ASP A 15 23.94 6.59 7.90
C ASP A 15 23.06 7.17 6.78
N ASN A 16 22.91 6.45 5.67
CA ASN A 16 22.12 6.85 4.49
C ASN A 16 20.83 6.04 4.27
N GLY A 17 20.31 5.38 5.31
CA GLY A 17 19.04 4.65 5.24
C GLY A 17 19.01 3.60 4.14
N VAL A 18 18.03 3.69 3.22
CA VAL A 18 17.85 2.76 2.10
C VAL A 18 19.05 2.74 1.14
N GLN A 19 19.71 3.88 0.93
CA GLN A 19 20.90 3.90 0.05
C GLN A 19 22.04 3.09 0.66
N GLY A 20 22.25 3.23 1.97
CA GLY A 20 23.25 2.44 2.70
C GLY A 20 22.88 0.95 2.76
N LEU A 21 21.60 0.62 2.91
CA LEU A 21 21.12 -0.77 2.79
C LEU A 21 21.46 -1.37 1.41
N LEU A 22 21.21 -0.62 0.33
CA LEU A 22 21.53 -1.08 -1.02
C LEU A 22 23.04 -1.24 -1.24
N ASP A 23 23.84 -0.29 -0.76
CA ASP A 23 25.32 -0.39 -0.82
C ASP A 23 25.83 -1.61 -0.05
N ALA A 24 25.33 -1.83 1.17
CA ALA A 24 25.65 -3.00 1.97
C ALA A 24 25.25 -4.31 1.28
N PHE A 25 24.08 -4.34 0.63
CA PHE A 25 23.59 -5.50 -0.13
C PHE A 25 24.47 -5.79 -1.35
N PHE A 26 24.78 -4.80 -2.18
CA PHE A 26 25.66 -4.99 -3.34
C PHE A 26 27.10 -5.32 -2.92
N GLY A 27 27.57 -4.77 -1.79
CA GLY A 27 28.84 -5.14 -1.19
C GLY A 27 28.86 -6.59 -0.64
N PHE A 28 27.75 -7.09 -0.12
CA PHE A 28 27.61 -8.50 0.23
C PHE A 28 27.71 -9.38 -1.02
N LEU A 29 26.97 -9.05 -2.09
CA LEU A 29 27.04 -9.77 -3.36
C LEU A 29 28.47 -9.78 -3.93
N SER A 30 29.22 -8.68 -3.80
CA SER A 30 30.59 -8.62 -4.33
C SER A 30 31.59 -9.46 -3.56
N ARG A 31 31.38 -9.69 -2.26
CA ARG A 31 32.33 -10.39 -1.38
C ARG A 31 31.97 -11.84 -1.08
N ARG A 32 30.70 -12.21 -1.15
CA ARG A 32 30.18 -13.48 -0.63
C ARG A 32 29.50 -14.35 -1.68
N THR A 33 29.31 -13.84 -2.88
CA THR A 33 28.69 -14.59 -3.98
C THR A 33 29.53 -14.45 -5.25
N ASP A 34 29.21 -15.26 -6.25
CA ASP A 34 29.78 -15.17 -7.59
C ASP A 34 29.03 -14.16 -8.48
N PHE A 35 28.14 -13.32 -7.92
CA PHE A 35 27.22 -12.49 -8.69
C PHE A 35 27.87 -11.64 -9.79
N TYR A 36 29.09 -11.15 -9.58
CA TYR A 36 29.80 -10.31 -10.55
C TYR A 36 30.79 -11.06 -11.45
N TYR A 37 31.10 -12.33 -11.17
CA TYR A 37 32.11 -13.11 -11.92
C TYR A 37 31.58 -14.44 -12.49
N GLY A 38 30.47 -14.95 -11.94
CA GLY A 38 29.77 -16.17 -12.38
C GLY A 38 28.71 -15.92 -13.45
N ALA A 39 28.39 -14.67 -13.74
CA ALA A 39 27.47 -14.26 -14.81
C ALA A 39 28.06 -13.08 -15.60
N THR A 40 27.57 -12.84 -16.82
CA THR A 40 27.95 -11.63 -17.55
C THR A 40 27.35 -10.40 -16.86
N GLU A 41 28.00 -9.24 -17.00
CA GLU A 41 27.48 -7.97 -16.45
C GLU A 41 26.03 -7.70 -16.93
N LYS A 42 25.72 -8.09 -18.17
CA LYS A 42 24.37 -7.98 -18.74
C LYS A 42 23.36 -8.84 -17.97
N ASP A 43 23.71 -10.06 -17.62
CA ASP A 43 22.83 -10.97 -16.89
C ASP A 43 22.64 -10.51 -15.44
N ALA A 44 23.70 -10.06 -14.77
CA ALA A 44 23.62 -9.49 -13.43
C ALA A 44 22.70 -8.25 -13.38
N LYS A 45 22.84 -7.32 -14.33
CA LYS A 45 21.95 -6.15 -14.46
C LYS A 45 20.51 -6.55 -14.74
N ARG A 46 20.29 -7.52 -15.64
CA ARG A 46 18.96 -8.04 -15.95
C ARG A 46 18.27 -8.57 -14.69
N LEU A 47 18.97 -9.38 -13.90
CA LEU A 47 18.43 -9.96 -12.66
C LEU A 47 17.99 -8.88 -11.65
N VAL A 48 18.80 -7.82 -11.46
CA VAL A 48 18.44 -6.71 -10.56
C VAL A 48 17.19 -5.99 -11.07
N LEU A 49 17.15 -5.67 -12.35
CA LEU A 49 16.03 -4.92 -12.95
C LEU A 49 14.73 -5.72 -12.97
N GLU A 50 14.78 -7.03 -13.22
CA GLU A 50 13.62 -7.92 -13.18
C GLU A 50 13.03 -8.00 -11.77
N ASN A 51 13.88 -8.17 -10.75
CA ASN A 51 13.41 -8.18 -9.35
C ASN A 51 12.83 -6.82 -8.94
N PHE A 52 13.49 -5.72 -9.33
CA PHE A 52 12.96 -4.38 -9.11
C PHE A 52 11.57 -4.21 -9.75
N ALA A 53 11.43 -4.57 -11.03
CA ALA A 53 10.16 -4.45 -11.76
C ALA A 53 9.04 -5.25 -11.09
N LYS A 54 9.31 -6.51 -10.71
CA LYS A 54 8.35 -7.36 -9.99
C LYS A 54 7.82 -6.71 -8.72
N HIS A 55 8.71 -6.16 -7.88
CA HIS A 55 8.30 -5.53 -6.62
C HIS A 55 7.63 -4.16 -6.83
N ARG A 56 8.09 -3.38 -7.82
CA ARG A 56 7.46 -2.11 -8.22
C ARG A 56 6.00 -2.35 -8.64
N ASP A 57 5.77 -3.29 -9.54
CA ASP A 57 4.44 -3.54 -10.10
C ASP A 57 3.47 -4.01 -9.02
N ALA A 58 3.92 -4.89 -8.13
CA ALA A 58 3.13 -5.31 -6.97
C ALA A 58 2.82 -4.14 -6.01
N ALA A 59 3.79 -3.24 -5.76
CA ALA A 59 3.57 -2.08 -4.90
C ALA A 59 2.59 -1.07 -5.51
N LEU A 60 2.72 -0.79 -6.81
CA LEU A 60 1.80 0.10 -7.53
C LEU A 60 0.39 -0.47 -7.60
N ALA A 61 0.25 -1.78 -7.84
CA ALA A 61 -1.04 -2.46 -7.86
C ALA A 61 -1.75 -2.36 -6.50
N ARG A 62 -1.05 -2.66 -5.38
CA ARG A 62 -1.62 -2.51 -4.03
C ARG A 62 -2.05 -1.08 -3.74
N ARG A 63 -1.21 -0.09 -4.08
CA ARG A 63 -1.54 1.32 -3.87
C ARG A 63 -2.79 1.75 -4.64
N GLU A 64 -2.95 1.28 -5.87
CA GLU A 64 -4.11 1.59 -6.69
C GLU A 64 -5.38 0.92 -6.14
N GLU A 65 -5.27 -0.32 -5.67
CA GLU A 65 -6.36 -1.04 -4.99
C GLU A 65 -6.80 -0.32 -3.71
N GLU A 66 -5.87 0.03 -2.82
CA GLU A 66 -6.14 0.80 -1.60
C GLU A 66 -6.84 2.13 -1.91
N LYS A 67 -6.42 2.82 -2.97
CA LYS A 67 -7.04 4.08 -3.41
C LYS A 67 -8.48 3.88 -3.90
N LYS A 68 -8.74 2.79 -4.64
CA LYS A 68 -10.09 2.44 -5.11
C LYS A 68 -10.99 2.08 -3.93
N GLU A 69 -10.53 1.24 -3.02
CA GLU A 69 -11.28 0.85 -1.82
C GLU A 69 -11.64 2.06 -0.96
N LEU A 70 -10.69 2.99 -0.77
CA LEU A 70 -10.92 4.23 -0.04
C LEU A 70 -12.00 5.08 -0.72
N HIS A 71 -11.88 5.29 -2.04
CA HIS A 71 -12.85 6.06 -2.80
C HIS A 71 -14.26 5.44 -2.75
N GLU A 72 -14.37 4.12 -2.91
CA GLU A 72 -15.64 3.43 -2.81
C GLU A 72 -16.25 3.50 -1.41
N ARG A 73 -15.43 3.40 -0.36
CA ARG A 73 -15.89 3.55 1.02
C ARG A 73 -16.45 4.95 1.24
N ASP A 74 -15.75 5.98 0.79
CA ASP A 74 -16.15 7.36 0.95
C ASP A 74 -17.45 7.66 0.19
N GLU A 75 -17.61 7.14 -1.03
CA GLU A 75 -18.84 7.25 -1.81
C GLU A 75 -20.03 6.52 -1.16
N ARG A 76 -19.80 5.30 -0.63
CA ARG A 76 -20.83 4.55 0.12
C ARG A 76 -21.25 5.31 1.38
N GLU A 77 -20.32 5.90 2.11
CA GLU A 77 -20.63 6.73 3.28
C GLU A 77 -21.39 8.00 2.92
N ARG A 78 -20.98 8.69 1.86
CA ARG A 78 -21.67 9.89 1.36
C ARG A 78 -23.11 9.59 1.02
N LYS A 79 -23.37 8.52 0.26
CA LYS A 79 -24.71 8.08 -0.11
C LYS A 79 -25.57 7.76 1.12
N ARG A 80 -25.02 7.01 2.09
CA ARG A 80 -25.73 6.71 3.36
C ARG A 80 -26.07 7.96 4.17
N ARG A 81 -25.18 8.95 4.20
CA ARG A 81 -25.44 10.24 4.90
C ARG A 81 -26.54 11.03 4.21
N GLU A 82 -26.55 11.05 2.87
CA GLU A 82 -27.60 11.72 2.09
C GLU A 82 -28.97 11.05 2.26
N GLU A 83 -29.03 9.72 2.24
CA GLU A 83 -30.26 8.95 2.49
C GLU A 83 -30.82 9.22 3.89
N LYS A 84 -29.99 9.14 4.93
CA LYS A 84 -30.40 9.47 6.31
C LYS A 84 -30.93 10.90 6.45
N LYS A 85 -30.30 11.87 5.78
CA LYS A 85 -30.78 13.26 5.77
C LYS A 85 -32.16 13.37 5.13
N LYS A 86 -32.38 12.70 4.00
CA LYS A 86 -33.68 12.69 3.31
C LYS A 86 -34.77 12.03 4.16
N GLU A 87 -34.46 10.91 4.83
CA GLU A 87 -35.38 10.23 5.74
C GLU A 87 -35.74 11.09 6.95
N ALA A 88 -34.76 11.76 7.57
CA ALA A 88 -35.00 12.65 8.71
C ALA A 88 -35.88 13.85 8.33
N ILE A 89 -35.67 14.44 7.15
CA ILE A 89 -36.53 15.53 6.63
C ILE A 89 -37.96 15.02 6.41
N LYS A 90 -38.11 13.83 5.81
CA LYS A 90 -39.43 13.23 5.56
C LYS A 90 -40.17 12.87 6.86
N ALA A 91 -39.46 12.38 7.88
CA ALA A 91 -40.02 12.07 9.18
C ALA A 91 -40.49 13.32 9.94
N ASN A 92 -39.74 14.42 9.86
CA ASN A 92 -40.11 15.69 10.48
C ASN A 92 -41.27 16.42 9.78
N LEU A 93 -41.52 16.13 8.49
CA LEU A 93 -42.64 16.67 7.71
C LEU A 93 -43.91 15.82 7.83
N ALA A 94 -43.87 14.66 8.49
CA ALA A 94 -45.05 13.82 8.68
C ALA A 94 -46.01 14.48 9.69
N PRO A 95 -47.30 14.69 9.35
CA PRO A 95 -48.24 15.33 10.25
C PRO A 95 -48.45 14.49 11.52
N PRO A 96 -48.71 15.11 12.70
CA PRO A 96 -48.95 14.39 13.94
C PRO A 96 -50.09 13.39 13.76
N LYS A 97 -49.90 12.12 14.14
CA LYS A 97 -51.00 11.17 14.24
C LYS A 97 -52.00 11.72 15.25
N GLU A 98 -53.18 12.11 14.77
CA GLU A 98 -54.29 12.50 15.63
C GLU A 98 -54.54 11.38 16.63
N LEU A 99 -54.32 11.69 17.90
CA LEU A 99 -54.71 10.86 19.04
C LEU A 99 -56.24 10.90 19.11
N SER A 100 -56.88 10.04 18.31
CA SER A 100 -58.26 9.63 18.54
C SER A 100 -58.29 8.88 19.87
N LYS A 101 -58.70 9.60 20.93
CA LYS A 101 -59.15 8.99 22.18
C LYS A 101 -60.67 8.98 22.19
N SER A 102 -61.13 7.80 22.57
CA SER A 102 -62.50 7.28 22.63
C SER A 102 -63.41 8.01 23.61
#